data_AF-A0A380ZC33-F1
#
_entry.id   AF-A0A380ZC33-F1
#
_cell.length_a   1.000
_cell.length_b   1.000
_cell.length_c   1.000
_cell.angle_alpha   90.00
_cell.angle_beta   90.00
_cell.angle_gamma   90.00
#
_symmetry.space_group_name_H-M   'P 1'
#
loop_
_entity.id
_entity.type
_entity.pdbx_description
1 polymer ?
#
loop_
_entity_poly.entity_id
_entity_poly.type
_entity_poly.pdbx_seq_one_letter_code
_entity_poly.pdbx_strand_id
1 'polypeptide(L)'
;MPAIDWRDIPAFYKILCEASSLTQLALRLLILTGIRTRPLRHIHKDQVEGDIWTIPAENMKGKRDATIEFCVPLSTETLEIIFFYRIIL
;
A
#
# COMPACT_ATOMS: atom_id res chain seq x y z
N MET A 1 -1.73 2.71 20.68
CA MET A 1 -0.40 3.32 20.50
C MET A 1 -0.52 4.56 19.63
N PRO A 2 0.23 5.64 19.91
CA PRO A 2 0.29 6.82 19.04
C PRO A 2 1.00 6.50 17.72
N ALA A 3 0.76 7.34 16.70
CA ALA A 3 1.52 7.30 15.46
C ALA A 3 2.96 7.82 15.67
N ILE A 4 3.88 7.43 14.79
CA ILE A 4 5.24 7.97 14.73
C ILE A 4 5.21 9.46 14.34
N ASP A 5 6.16 10.27 14.82
CA ASP A 5 6.31 11.66 14.36
C ASP A 5 6.70 11.66 12.88
N TRP A 6 6.08 12.54 12.08
CA TRP A 6 6.29 12.59 10.64
C TRP A 6 7.75 12.90 10.27
N ARG A 7 8.51 13.56 11.15
CA ARG A 7 9.93 13.88 10.94
C ARG A 7 10.83 12.65 11.02
N ASP A 8 10.39 11.60 11.73
CA ASP A 8 11.14 10.37 11.89
C ASP A 8 10.87 9.38 10.75
N ILE A 9 9.80 9.58 9.96
CA ILE A 9 9.43 8.72 8.83
C ILE A 9 10.58 8.53 7.83
N PRO A 10 11.35 9.55 7.39
CA PRO A 10 12.43 9.34 6.42
C PRO A 10 13.53 8.41 6.94
N ALA A 11 13.89 8.52 8.22
CA ALA A 11 14.90 7.65 8.83
C ALA A 11 14.35 6.21 8.99
N PHE A 12 13.10 6.08 9.45
CA PHE A 12 12.45 4.79 9.58
C PHE A 12 12.26 4.09 8.23
N TYR A 13 11.88 4.83 7.20
CA TYR A 13 11.73 4.30 5.85
C TYR A 13 13.04 3.73 5.30
N LYS A 14 14.18 4.38 5.56
CA LYS A 14 15.51 3.86 5.19
C LYS A 14 15.80 2.51 5.85
N ILE A 15 15.48 2.36 7.13
CA ILE A 15 15.64 1.07 7.85
C ILE A 15 14.77 -0.02 7.19
N LEU A 16 13.56 0.31 6.75
CA LEU A 16 12.70 -0.65 6.03
C LEU A 16 13.27 -1.07 4.68
N CYS A 17 14.15 -0.28 4.05
CA CYS A 17 14.81 -0.61 2.80
C CYS A 17 16.03 -1.53 2.97
N GLU A 18 16.57 -1.70 4.18
CA GLU A 18 17.75 -2.53 4.44
C GLU A 18 17.48 -4.03 4.30
N ALA A 19 16.22 -4.46 4.41
CA ALA A 19 15.82 -5.83 4.13
C ALA A 19 14.47 -5.88 3.40
N SER A 20 14.20 -7.00 2.74
CA SER A 20 13.03 -7.18 1.86
C SER A 20 12.08 -8.26 2.38
N SER A 21 11.86 -8.31 3.70
CA SER A 21 10.82 -9.18 4.25
C SER A 21 9.43 -8.70 3.82
N LEU A 22 8.46 -9.61 3.72
CA LEU A 22 7.07 -9.29 3.37
C LEU A 22 6.50 -8.17 4.27
N THR A 23 6.83 -8.20 5.56
CA THR A 23 6.42 -7.17 6.53
C THR A 23 7.02 -5.81 6.20
N GLN A 24 8.31 -5.73 5.88
CA GLN A 24 8.96 -4.47 5.52
C GLN A 24 8.39 -3.89 4.22
N LEU A 25 8.16 -4.72 3.21
CA LEU A 25 7.54 -4.30 1.95
C LEU A 25 6.12 -3.78 2.19
N ALA A 26 5.31 -4.48 2.99
CA ALA A 26 3.97 -4.03 3.36
C ALA A 26 3.97 -2.71 4.14
N LEU A 27 4.94 -2.49 5.04
CA LEU A 27 5.10 -1.23 5.78
C LEU A 27 5.53 -0.09 4.85
N ARG A 28 6.42 -0.35 3.88
CA ARG A 28 6.80 0.65 2.87
C ARG A 28 5.59 1.06 2.03
N LEU A 29 4.79 0.09 1.56
CA LEU A 29 3.55 0.37 0.83
C LEU A 29 2.56 1.18 1.67
N LEU A 30 2.43 0.86 2.96
CA LEU A 30 1.58 1.62 3.89
C LEU A 30 2.03 3.08 4.01
N ILE A 31 3.34 3.33 4.09
CA ILE A 31 3.90 4.70 4.18
C ILE A 31 3.67 5.45 2.86
N LEU A 32 3.95 4.82 1.72
CA LEU A 32 3.88 5.47 0.41
C LEU A 32 2.45 5.76 -0.05
N THR A 33 1.48 4.90 0.30
CA THR A 33 0.10 4.99 -0.21
C THR A 33 -0.90 5.52 0.82
N GLY A 34 -0.59 5.43 2.12
CA GLY A 34 -1.51 5.76 3.21
C GLY A 34 -2.73 4.83 3.29
N ILE A 35 -2.76 3.75 2.50
CA ILE A 35 -3.89 2.84 2.41
C ILE A 35 -3.89 1.87 3.58
N ARG A 36 -5.07 1.60 4.13
CA ARG A 36 -5.22 0.69 5.27
C ARG A 36 -4.71 -0.72 4.92
N THR A 37 -4.34 -1.46 5.95
CA THR A 37 -3.76 -2.81 5.82
C THR A 37 -4.69 -3.84 5.19
N ARG A 38 -6.01 -3.62 5.15
CA ARG A 38 -6.95 -4.55 4.48
C ARG A 38 -6.78 -4.52 2.96
N PRO A 39 -6.94 -3.39 2.25
CA PRO A 39 -6.64 -3.33 0.82
C PRO A 39 -5.24 -3.83 0.47
N LEU A 40 -4.21 -3.43 1.22
CA LEU A 40 -2.83 -3.85 0.96
C LEU A 40 -2.60 -5.37 1.03
N ARG A 41 -3.40 -6.09 1.82
CA ARG A 41 -3.30 -7.56 1.93
C ARG A 41 -4.14 -8.31 0.88
N HIS A 42 -5.03 -7.60 0.19
CA HIS A 42 -5.94 -8.17 -0.81
C HIS A 42 -5.77 -7.50 -2.19
N ILE A 43 -4.64 -6.81 -2.38
CA ILE A 43 -4.27 -6.24 -3.65
C ILE A 43 -4.01 -7.38 -4.65
N HIS A 44 -4.52 -7.22 -5.87
CA HIS A 44 -4.41 -8.20 -6.94
C HIS A 44 -3.99 -7.51 -8.25
N LYS A 45 -3.40 -8.25 -9.18
CA LYS A 45 -2.82 -7.70 -10.43
C LYS A 45 -3.85 -7.02 -11.33
N ASP A 46 -5.06 -7.55 -11.39
CA ASP A 46 -6.15 -7.00 -12.20
C ASP A 46 -6.72 -5.67 -11.65
N GLN A 47 -6.34 -5.27 -10.43
CA GLN A 47 -6.72 -4.00 -9.83
C GLN A 47 -5.77 -2.86 -10.23
N VAL A 48 -4.66 -3.14 -10.91
CA VAL A 48 -3.63 -2.15 -11.26
C VAL A 48 -3.58 -1.95 -12.77
N GLU A 49 -3.85 -0.73 -13.22
CA GLU A 49 -3.74 -0.30 -14.61
C GLU A 49 -2.75 0.87 -14.70
N GLY A 50 -1.62 0.64 -15.38
CA GLY A 50 -0.54 1.63 -15.44
C GLY A 50 0.00 1.96 -14.04
N ASP A 51 -0.16 3.21 -13.62
CA ASP A 51 0.19 3.73 -12.31
C ASP A 51 -1.03 3.93 -11.40
N ILE A 52 -2.20 3.40 -11.74
CA ILE A 52 -3.41 3.51 -10.93
C ILE A 52 -3.78 2.15 -10.32
N TRP A 53 -3.94 2.12 -9.01
CA TRP A 53 -4.56 1.01 -8.29
C TRP A 53 -6.01 1.33 -7.93
N THR A 54 -6.94 0.55 -8.46
CA THR A 54 -8.38 0.66 -8.14
C THR A 54 -8.72 -0.34 -7.04
N ILE A 55 -8.94 0.16 -5.83
CA ILE A 55 -9.31 -0.66 -4.67
C ILE A 55 -10.82 -0.97 -4.72
N PRO A 56 -11.23 -2.23 -4.76
CA PRO A 56 -12.66 -2.59 -4.72
C PRO A 56 -13.36 -2.13 -3.42
N ALA A 57 -14.63 -1.77 -3.52
CA ALA A 57 -15.42 -1.26 -2.40
C ALA A 57 -15.47 -2.22 -1.19
N GLU A 58 -15.47 -3.53 -1.43
CA GLU A 58 -15.47 -4.58 -0.41
C GLU A 58 -14.20 -4.63 0.44
N ASN A 59 -13.10 -4.08 -0.09
CA ASN A 59 -11.83 -3.96 0.61
C ASN A 59 -11.69 -2.63 1.34
N MET A 60 -12.52 -1.65 1.01
CA MET A 60 -12.56 -0.36 1.67
C MET A 60 -13.31 -0.42 3.00
N LYS A 61 -12.88 0.43 3.95
CA LYS A 61 -13.64 0.67 5.18
C LYS A 61 -14.66 1.77 4.88
N GLY A 62 -15.94 1.42 4.90
CA GLY A 62 -17.01 2.40 4.72
C GLY A 62 -18.37 1.88 5.18
N LYS A 63 -19.44 2.61 4.83
CA LYS A 63 -20.81 2.25 5.17
C LYS A 63 -21.30 1.13 4.24
N ARG A 64 -22.07 0.20 4.81
CA ARG A 64 -22.76 -0.85 4.06
C ARG A 64 -23.60 -0.21 2.95
N ASP A 65 -23.48 -0.73 1.73
CA ASP A 65 -24.24 -0.32 0.54
C ASP A 65 -24.00 1.13 0.03
N ALA A 66 -22.99 1.83 0.56
CA ALA A 66 -22.64 3.20 0.13
C ALA A 66 -21.14 3.42 -0.12
N THR A 67 -20.32 2.37 0.02
CA THR A 67 -18.89 2.43 -0.26
C THR A 67 -18.66 2.12 -1.73
N ILE A 68 -17.83 2.91 -2.40
CA ILE A 68 -17.44 2.74 -3.80
C ILE A 68 -15.96 2.37 -3.88
N GLU A 69 -15.48 2.00 -5.08
CA GLU A 69 -14.05 1.83 -5.32
C GLU A 69 -13.26 3.12 -5.03
N PHE A 70 -11.97 2.95 -4.74
CA PHE A 70 -11.05 4.05 -4.50
C PHE A 70 -9.80 3.92 -5.34
N CYS A 71 -9.53 4.93 -6.17
CA CYS A 71 -8.36 4.97 -7.04
C CYS A 71 -7.17 5.60 -6.32
N VAL A 72 -6.04 4.90 -6.34
CA VAL A 72 -4.79 5.30 -5.69
C VAL A 72 -3.71 5.45 -6.76
N PRO A 73 -3.14 6.65 -6.95
CA PRO A 73 -1.97 6.81 -7.79
C PRO A 73 -0.76 6.15 -7.14
N LEU A 74 -0.02 5.38 -7.91
CA LEU A 74 1.16 4.62 -7.51
C LEU A 74 2.41 5.34 -8.00
N SER A 75 3.28 5.70 -7.08
CA SER A 75 4.61 6.20 -7.46
C SER A 75 5.44 5.09 -8.10
N THR A 76 6.49 5.45 -8.84
CA THR A 76 7.47 4.49 -9.38
C THR A 76 8.00 3.55 -8.30
N GLU A 77 8.31 4.07 -7.11
CA GLU A 77 8.78 3.25 -6.00
C GLU A 77 7.70 2.24 -5.52
N THR A 78 6.44 2.64 -5.52
CA THR A 78 5.32 1.75 -5.17
C THR A 78 5.18 0.62 -6.18
N LEU A 79 5.28 0.92 -7.48
CA LEU A 79 5.23 -0.07 -8.56
C LEU A 79 6.38 -1.07 -8.46
N GLU A 80 7.60 -0.58 -8.22
CA GLU A 80 8.78 -1.43 -7.98
C GLU A 80 8.53 -2.42 -6.83
N ILE A 81 8.01 -1.94 -5.69
CA ILE A 81 7.72 -2.83 -4.55
C ILE A 81 6.68 -3.89 -4.91
N ILE A 82 5.60 -3.51 -5.60
CA ILE A 82 4.48 -4.41 -5.91
C ILE A 82 4.90 -5.48 -6.93
N PHE A 83 5.57 -5.10 -8.01
CA PHE A 83 5.88 -5.97 -9.14
C PHE A 83 7.20 -6.74 -8.98
N PHE A 84 8.27 -6.10 -8.50
CA PHE A 84 9.58 -6.74 -8.35
C PHE A 84 9.57 -7.82 -7.27
N TYR A 85 8.88 -7.56 -6.16
CA TYR A 85 8.81 -8.48 -5.03
C TYR A 85 7.56 -9.38 -5.05
N ARG A 86 6.78 -9.35 -6.14
CA ARG A 86 5.61 -10.20 -6.38
C ARG A 86 4.63 -10.21 -5.19
N ILE A 87 4.39 -9.04 -4.60
CA ILE A 87 3.45 -8.87 -3.49
C ILE A 87 2.02 -9.21 -3.93
N ILE A 88 1.72 -8.91 -5.19
CA ILE A 88 0.49 -9.32 -5.87
C ILE A 88 0.70 -10.68 -6.53
N LEU A 89 -0.07 -11.70 -6.13
CA LEU A 89 -0.17 -12.97 -6.84
C LEU A 89 -1.41 -12.95 -7.72
#